data_AF-A0A3D3I9L9-F1
#
_entry.id   AF-A0A3D3I9L9-F1
#
_cell.length_a   1.000
_cell.length_b   1.000
_cell.length_c   1.000
_cell.angle_alpha   90.00
_cell.angle_beta   90.00
_cell.angle_gamma   90.00
#
_symmetry.space_group_name_H-M   'P 1'
#
loop_
_entity.id
_entity.type
_entity.pdbx_description
1 polymer ?
#
loop_
_entity_poly.entity_id
_entity_poly.type
_entity_poly.pdbx_seq_one_letter_code
_entity_poly.pdbx_strand_id
1 'polypeptide(L)'
;MLLKHHIEVYKTKSPVSAKKSQTYFDRNFKAKTFPTGSYVIPMRQPKKRFLKTLFEADTKMEDAFLREVEARRLRDSKLGLDTKKEGHGFYDVTSWALPVQYGVEASFTEDEISVSNMEKVTEVTKSGKVNGGKANYAYAFSQSQNAGTRLAAKLLQADFKVAITLLPTQVNGINLDKGTYLVRVNRNPDTLHETIEKMAKEYGTEVQALNTAWGDNGITLGSKYVINLEKPRIMVMTQEPTQAVTFGCVYSVLTQRFGIEFTAVRTNMFNDVNLYDYNVILFPDGNPAGYEKLLGKEGVEALSTWIKNGGTFIGLQGGAAFTTRKDVGLSDVELVTKQNNDTGNPIENIPGSMFKANVNNDYYLGLGMKSQIGVQFRGNYHFTPSKRGTNVISFAPDGHISGHLWENTQKDLAGKMYLADIPHGDGHLILFANDPTFRAYWRGLDNLFIGSIILPGGF
;
A
#
# COMPACT_ATOMS: atom_id res chain seq x y z
N MET A 1 5.81 -16.01 -10.44
CA MET A 1 6.92 -15.33 -11.15
C MET A 1 8.16 -16.22 -11.23
N LEU A 2 8.71 -16.66 -10.09
CA LEU A 2 9.96 -17.43 -10.04
C LEU A 2 9.96 -18.67 -10.95
N LEU A 3 8.90 -19.49 -10.87
CA LEU A 3 8.75 -20.68 -11.71
C LEU A 3 8.75 -20.36 -13.22
N LYS A 4 8.19 -19.22 -13.64
CA LYS A 4 8.21 -18.78 -15.05
C LYS A 4 9.62 -18.46 -15.56
N HIS A 5 10.56 -18.20 -14.65
CA HIS A 5 11.97 -18.00 -14.97
C HIS A 5 12.82 -19.25 -14.69
N HIS A 6 12.18 -20.41 -14.49
CA HIS A 6 12.83 -21.69 -14.18
C HIS A 6 13.72 -21.61 -12.93
N ILE A 7 13.29 -20.81 -11.95
CA ILE A 7 13.93 -20.75 -10.63
C ILE A 7 13.38 -21.89 -9.79
N GLU A 8 14.28 -22.66 -9.19
CA GLU A 8 13.92 -23.71 -8.27
C GLU A 8 13.49 -23.13 -6.92
N VAL A 9 12.33 -23.60 -6.44
CA VAL A 9 11.75 -23.24 -5.15
C VAL A 9 11.30 -24.53 -4.48
N TYR A 10 11.52 -24.62 -3.18
CA TYR A 10 11.18 -25.79 -2.38
C TYR A 10 10.32 -25.39 -1.19
N LYS A 11 9.34 -26.21 -0.82
CA LYS A 11 8.47 -26.01 0.35
C LYS A 11 8.88 -26.96 1.47
N THR A 12 9.06 -26.43 2.67
CA THR A 12 9.50 -27.23 3.83
C THR A 12 8.38 -28.16 4.30
N LYS A 13 8.71 -29.43 4.60
CA LYS A 13 7.80 -30.42 5.19
C LYS A 13 7.87 -30.48 6.72
N SER A 14 8.89 -29.85 7.30
CA SER A 14 9.13 -29.71 8.73
C SER A 14 9.75 -28.33 9.00
N PRO A 15 9.84 -27.86 10.25
CA PRO A 15 10.58 -26.65 10.58
C PRO A 15 12.06 -26.77 10.17
N VAL A 16 12.67 -25.65 9.79
CA VAL A 16 14.07 -25.56 9.35
C VAL A 16 14.75 -24.41 10.08
N SER A 17 15.95 -24.63 10.63
CA SER A 17 16.69 -23.60 11.35
C SER A 17 17.90 -23.12 10.59
N ALA A 18 18.15 -21.81 10.64
CA ALA A 18 19.40 -21.18 10.24
C ALA A 18 20.02 -20.51 11.47
N LYS A 19 21.34 -20.68 11.66
CA LYS A 19 22.16 -19.98 12.66
C LYS A 19 22.43 -18.54 12.24
N LYS A 20 22.61 -18.29 10.94
CA LYS A 20 22.90 -16.97 10.35
C LYS A 20 21.82 -16.55 9.38
N SER A 21 20.72 -16.02 9.92
CA SER A 21 19.64 -15.44 9.14
C SER A 21 19.60 -13.92 9.27
N GLN A 22 19.40 -13.22 8.16
CA GLN A 22 19.26 -11.77 8.10
C GLN A 22 17.91 -11.43 7.47
N THR A 23 17.17 -10.48 8.04
CA THR A 23 15.90 -10.02 7.45
C THR A 23 16.15 -8.84 6.52
N TYR A 24 15.16 -8.46 5.71
CA TYR A 24 15.27 -7.25 4.89
C TYR A 24 15.17 -5.96 5.71
N PHE A 25 14.70 -6.02 6.96
CA PHE A 25 14.44 -4.85 7.81
C PHE A 25 15.49 -4.66 8.91
N ASP A 26 16.12 -5.76 9.33
CA ASP A 26 17.22 -5.83 10.30
C ASP A 26 18.37 -6.57 9.64
N ARG A 27 19.46 -5.84 9.41
CA ARG A 27 20.67 -6.33 8.72
C ARG A 27 21.61 -7.11 9.65
N ASN A 28 21.22 -7.40 10.89
CA ASN A 28 22.01 -8.23 11.78
C ASN A 28 21.70 -9.72 11.58
N PHE A 29 22.75 -10.55 11.54
CA PHE A 29 22.58 -11.99 11.53
C PHE A 29 22.10 -12.49 12.90
N LYS A 30 21.02 -13.25 12.89
CA LYS A 30 20.43 -13.90 14.06
C LYS A 30 20.03 -15.34 13.70
N ALA A 31 20.01 -16.22 14.70
CA ALA A 31 19.44 -17.55 14.52
C ALA A 31 17.92 -17.42 14.34
N LYS A 32 17.35 -18.17 13.39
CA LYS A 32 15.91 -18.20 13.13
C LYS A 32 15.46 -19.60 12.73
N THR A 33 14.32 -20.03 13.27
CA THR A 33 13.62 -21.23 12.83
C THR A 33 12.43 -20.83 11.97
N PHE A 34 12.38 -21.35 10.75
CA PHE A 34 11.30 -21.18 9.80
C PHE A 34 10.29 -22.31 9.99
N PRO A 35 8.98 -22.02 10.06
CA PRO A 35 7.96 -23.04 10.27
C PRO A 35 7.81 -23.97 9.05
N THR A 36 7.12 -25.10 9.26
CA THR A 36 6.67 -25.97 8.17
C THR A 36 5.86 -25.17 7.14
N GLY A 37 6.03 -25.48 5.86
CA GLY A 37 5.36 -24.76 4.76
C GLY A 37 6.08 -23.50 4.30
N SER A 38 7.23 -23.17 4.88
CA SER A 38 8.11 -22.09 4.40
C SER A 38 8.67 -22.41 3.03
N TYR A 39 8.97 -21.38 2.24
CA TYR A 39 9.61 -21.54 0.92
C TYR A 39 11.10 -21.27 1.01
N VAL A 40 11.91 -22.17 0.45
CA VAL A 40 13.36 -22.07 0.31
C VAL A 40 13.70 -21.88 -1.16
N ILE A 41 14.51 -20.86 -1.44
CA ILE A 41 15.02 -20.55 -2.79
C ILE A 41 16.54 -20.73 -2.76
N PRO A 42 17.07 -21.89 -3.16
CA PRO A 42 18.51 -22.14 -3.12
C PRO A 42 19.27 -21.20 -4.06
N MET A 43 20.35 -20.57 -3.60
CA MET A 43 21.21 -19.79 -4.49
C MET A 43 22.12 -20.68 -5.36
N ARG A 44 22.27 -21.97 -5.04
CA ARG A 44 23.03 -22.95 -5.82
C ARG A 44 22.24 -23.45 -7.04
N GLN A 45 21.93 -22.53 -7.95
CA GLN A 45 21.24 -22.82 -9.21
C GLN A 45 21.72 -21.87 -10.33
N PRO A 46 21.54 -22.21 -11.63
CA PRO A 46 22.04 -21.39 -12.74
C PRO A 46 21.56 -19.93 -12.71
N LYS A 47 20.37 -19.68 -12.16
CA LYS A 47 19.76 -18.35 -12.05
C LYS A 47 20.25 -17.52 -10.86
N LYS A 48 21.33 -17.91 -10.16
CA LYS A 48 21.83 -17.23 -8.95
C LYS A 48 22.05 -15.71 -9.12
N ARG A 49 22.55 -15.26 -10.27
CA ARG A 49 22.79 -13.83 -10.53
C ARG A 49 21.47 -13.07 -10.64
N PHE A 50 20.49 -13.64 -11.35
CA PHE A 50 19.15 -13.07 -11.47
C PHE A 50 18.42 -13.07 -10.13
N LEU A 51 18.53 -14.14 -9.34
CA LEU A 51 18.03 -14.19 -7.97
C LEU A 51 18.68 -13.11 -7.09
N LYS A 52 20.01 -12.97 -7.14
CA LYS A 52 20.72 -11.92 -6.41
C LYS A 52 20.17 -10.55 -6.80
N THR A 53 20.04 -10.25 -8.10
CA THR A 53 19.45 -8.98 -8.53
C THR A 53 18.05 -8.77 -7.97
N LEU A 54 17.16 -9.76 -7.97
CA LEU A 54 15.77 -9.59 -7.52
C LEU A 54 15.58 -9.59 -5.99
N PHE A 55 16.44 -10.29 -5.26
CA PHE A 55 16.29 -10.56 -3.83
C PHE A 55 17.35 -9.89 -2.97
N GLU A 56 18.38 -9.27 -3.52
CA GLU A 56 19.38 -8.60 -2.70
C GLU A 56 18.73 -7.45 -1.91
N ALA A 57 18.99 -7.41 -0.60
CA ALA A 57 18.43 -6.39 0.26
C ALA A 57 19.01 -5.00 -0.06
N ASP A 58 20.27 -4.94 -0.47
CA ASP A 58 21.00 -3.70 -0.74
C ASP A 58 21.60 -3.69 -2.15
N THR A 59 21.00 -2.93 -3.06
CA THR A 59 21.54 -2.76 -4.40
C THR A 59 22.64 -1.69 -4.34
N LYS A 60 23.88 -2.12 -4.12
CA LYS A 60 25.02 -1.20 -4.10
C LYS A 60 25.32 -0.68 -5.51
N MET A 61 25.46 0.64 -5.60
CA MET A 61 25.95 1.32 -6.79
C MET A 61 27.45 1.51 -6.70
N GLU A 62 28.11 1.64 -7.84
CA GLU A 62 29.56 1.83 -7.88
C GLU A 62 29.97 3.17 -7.24
N ASP A 63 31.00 3.16 -6.39
CA ASP A 63 31.48 4.36 -5.71
C ASP A 63 31.91 5.47 -6.69
N ALA A 64 32.44 5.09 -7.86
CA ALA A 64 32.81 6.03 -8.90
C ALA A 64 31.59 6.77 -9.45
N PHE A 65 30.48 6.07 -9.66
CA PHE A 65 29.22 6.68 -10.08
C PHE A 65 28.67 7.60 -8.98
N LEU A 66 28.67 7.17 -7.71
CA LEU A 66 28.19 8.00 -6.59
C LEU A 66 29.02 9.27 -6.40
N ARG A 67 30.35 9.21 -6.62
CA ARG A 67 31.20 10.41 -6.61
C ARG A 67 30.83 11.39 -7.73
N GLU A 68 30.52 10.87 -8.91
CA GLU A 68 30.09 11.70 -10.04
C GLU A 68 28.70 12.32 -9.80
N VAL A 69 27.76 11.56 -9.23
CA VAL A 69 26.45 12.06 -8.79
C VAL A 69 26.61 13.25 -7.85
N GLU A 70 27.46 13.12 -6.83
CA GLU A 70 27.71 14.18 -5.86
C GLU A 70 28.39 15.39 -6.49
N ALA A 71 29.36 15.17 -7.39
CA ALA A 71 30.02 16.24 -8.13
C ALA A 71 29.02 17.04 -8.99
N ARG A 72 28.08 16.36 -9.66
CA ARG A 72 26.98 17.01 -10.42
C ARG A 72 26.08 17.83 -9.51
N ARG A 73 25.67 17.26 -8.37
CA ARG A 73 24.83 17.94 -7.38
C ARG A 73 25.48 19.24 -6.89
N LEU A 74 26.78 19.21 -6.59
CA LEU A 74 27.53 20.40 -6.14
C LEU A 74 27.71 21.45 -7.23
N ARG A 75 27.69 21.07 -8.52
CA ARG A 75 27.66 22.03 -9.64
C ARG A 75 26.27 22.63 -9.79
N ASP A 76 25.23 21.78 -9.79
CA ASP A 76 23.83 22.18 -9.92
C ASP A 76 23.34 23.06 -8.77
N SER A 77 23.88 22.89 -7.55
CA SER A 77 23.53 23.71 -6.38
C SER A 77 24.04 25.15 -6.48
N LYS A 78 25.02 25.42 -7.35
CA LYS A 78 25.55 26.77 -7.62
C LYS A 78 24.77 27.49 -8.72
N LEU A 79 23.86 26.79 -9.40
CA LEU A 79 23.03 27.35 -10.46
C LEU A 79 21.72 27.90 -9.87
N GLY A 80 21.17 28.93 -10.52
CA GLY A 80 19.83 29.45 -10.20
C GLY A 80 18.73 28.38 -10.37
N LEU A 81 17.61 28.57 -9.68
CA LEU A 81 16.49 27.61 -9.69
C LEU A 81 15.91 27.37 -11.10
N ASP A 82 15.89 28.42 -11.94
CA ASP A 82 15.35 28.38 -13.30
C ASP A 82 16.37 27.93 -14.35
N THR A 83 17.60 27.62 -13.93
CA THR A 83 18.66 27.19 -14.84
C THR A 83 18.60 25.69 -15.07
N LYS A 84 18.84 25.26 -16.32
CA LYS A 84 18.95 23.84 -16.67
C LYS A 84 20.09 23.19 -15.88
N LYS A 85 19.75 22.17 -15.11
CA LYS A 85 20.65 21.35 -14.29
C LYS A 85 21.15 20.13 -15.06
N GLU A 86 22.34 19.64 -14.72
CA GLU A 86 22.89 18.38 -15.24
C GLU A 86 22.05 17.18 -14.77
N GLY A 87 21.53 17.26 -13.54
CA GLY A 87 20.77 16.21 -12.90
C GLY A 87 21.66 15.11 -12.32
N HIS A 88 21.09 14.35 -11.39
CA HIS A 88 21.82 13.34 -10.63
C HIS A 88 22.20 12.08 -11.43
N GLY A 89 21.74 11.91 -12.68
CA GLY A 89 22.07 10.73 -13.49
C GLY A 89 21.40 9.41 -13.10
N PHE A 90 20.79 9.31 -11.91
CA PHE A 90 19.83 8.24 -11.63
C PHE A 90 18.63 8.33 -12.59
N TYR A 91 18.06 7.17 -12.93
CA TYR A 91 16.86 7.09 -13.76
C TYR A 91 15.62 7.46 -12.93
N ASP A 92 14.91 6.48 -12.35
CA ASP A 92 13.72 6.73 -11.53
C ASP A 92 13.74 6.04 -10.15
N VAL A 93 14.46 4.92 -10.01
CA VAL A 93 14.65 4.20 -8.75
C VAL A 93 16.08 3.72 -8.58
N THR A 94 16.51 3.63 -7.33
CA THR A 94 17.84 3.15 -6.93
C THR A 94 17.78 1.89 -6.08
N SER A 95 16.57 1.38 -5.82
CA SER A 95 16.36 0.17 -5.04
C SER A 95 15.26 -0.71 -5.61
N TRP A 96 15.51 -2.02 -5.56
CA TRP A 96 14.53 -3.07 -5.78
C TRP A 96 14.86 -4.25 -4.86
N ALA A 97 13.84 -4.79 -4.21
CA ALA A 97 13.94 -5.99 -3.38
C ALA A 97 12.57 -6.66 -3.40
N LEU A 98 12.46 -7.75 -4.15
CA LEU A 98 11.18 -8.39 -4.43
C LEU A 98 10.40 -8.77 -3.15
N PRO A 99 11.04 -9.30 -2.08
CA PRO A 99 10.31 -9.63 -0.86
C PRO A 99 9.66 -8.42 -0.19
N VAL A 100 10.39 -7.29 -0.15
CA VAL A 100 9.89 -6.03 0.41
C VAL A 100 8.76 -5.50 -0.45
N GLN A 101 8.93 -5.47 -1.78
CA GLN A 101 7.91 -5.03 -2.73
C GLN A 101 6.63 -5.86 -2.68
N TYR A 102 6.73 -7.15 -2.33
CA TYR A 102 5.59 -8.05 -2.21
C TYR A 102 5.01 -8.14 -0.79
N GLY A 103 5.61 -7.46 0.19
CA GLY A 103 5.17 -7.51 1.60
C GLY A 103 5.34 -8.89 2.27
N VAL A 104 6.13 -9.78 1.66
CA VAL A 104 6.34 -11.15 2.17
C VAL A 104 7.42 -11.15 3.23
N GLU A 105 7.21 -11.95 4.28
CA GLU A 105 8.26 -12.17 5.27
C GLU A 105 9.34 -13.06 4.65
N ALA A 106 10.55 -12.54 4.57
CA ALA A 106 11.67 -13.26 3.99
C ALA A 106 12.96 -12.96 4.77
N SER A 107 13.87 -13.92 4.71
CA SER A 107 15.22 -13.79 5.24
C SER A 107 16.23 -14.34 4.24
N PHE A 108 17.41 -13.75 4.25
CA PHE A 108 18.61 -14.32 3.62
C PHE A 108 19.38 -15.15 4.65
N THR A 109 20.04 -16.22 4.21
CA THR A 109 20.91 -17.05 5.05
C THR A 109 22.12 -17.50 4.25
N GLU A 110 23.28 -17.49 4.91
CA GLU A 110 24.53 -18.05 4.36
C GLU A 110 24.72 -19.52 4.74
N ASP A 111 23.94 -20.02 5.70
CA ASP A 111 23.97 -21.42 6.08
C ASP A 111 23.48 -22.31 4.93
N GLU A 112 24.12 -23.47 4.77
CA GLU A 112 23.66 -24.48 3.83
C GLU A 112 22.40 -25.16 4.36
N ILE A 113 21.27 -24.90 3.70
CA ILE A 113 19.98 -25.53 3.97
C ILE A 113 19.77 -26.67 2.97
N SER A 114 19.80 -27.92 3.43
CA SER A 114 19.52 -29.07 2.57
C SER A 114 18.05 -29.10 2.14
N VAL A 115 17.81 -29.17 0.83
CA VAL A 115 16.45 -29.26 0.25
C VAL A 115 16.00 -30.70 -0.04
N SER A 116 16.80 -31.72 0.27
CA SER A 116 16.52 -33.12 -0.10
C SER A 116 15.19 -33.66 0.45
N ASN A 117 14.79 -33.18 1.63
CA ASN A 117 13.53 -33.58 2.30
C ASN A 117 12.40 -32.57 2.09
N MET A 118 12.55 -31.64 1.16
CA MET A 118 11.54 -30.62 0.84
C MET A 118 10.75 -31.00 -0.41
N GLU A 119 9.58 -30.40 -0.58
CA GLU A 119 8.77 -30.56 -1.78
C GLU A 119 9.21 -29.54 -2.84
N LYS A 120 9.63 -29.99 -4.02
CA LYS A 120 9.94 -29.08 -5.13
C LYS A 120 8.65 -28.48 -5.66
N VAL A 121 8.56 -27.15 -5.67
CA VAL A 121 7.39 -26.43 -6.18
C VAL A 121 7.45 -26.43 -7.71
N THR A 122 6.49 -27.09 -8.34
CA THR A 122 6.37 -27.18 -9.81
C THR A 122 5.30 -26.27 -10.38
N GLU A 123 4.30 -25.91 -9.58
CA GLU A 123 3.19 -25.04 -9.97
C GLU A 123 2.79 -24.10 -8.82
N VAL A 124 2.11 -23.02 -9.19
CA VAL A 124 1.47 -22.14 -8.21
C VAL A 124 0.02 -22.57 -8.06
N THR A 125 -0.29 -23.30 -6.99
CA THR A 125 -1.67 -23.64 -6.64
C THR A 125 -2.36 -22.43 -6.03
N LYS A 126 -3.40 -21.91 -6.70
CA LYS A 126 -4.35 -21.00 -6.07
C LYS A 126 -5.28 -21.83 -5.20
N SER A 127 -5.05 -21.87 -3.90
CA SER A 127 -5.78 -22.72 -2.94
C SER A 127 -7.06 -22.09 -2.40
N GLY A 128 -7.67 -21.16 -3.13
CA GLY A 128 -8.87 -20.47 -2.67
C GLY A 128 -10.03 -21.42 -2.48
N LYS A 129 -10.67 -21.38 -1.32
CA LYS A 129 -11.74 -22.30 -0.95
C LYS A 129 -12.64 -21.71 0.13
N VAL A 130 -13.85 -22.26 0.22
CA VAL A 130 -14.76 -22.03 1.34
C VAL A 130 -14.66 -23.24 2.27
N ASN A 131 -14.21 -23.00 3.50
CA ASN A 131 -14.19 -24.01 4.56
C ASN A 131 -15.53 -23.99 5.31
N GLY A 132 -16.06 -25.16 5.67
CA GLY A 132 -17.34 -25.27 6.39
C GLY A 132 -18.60 -25.28 5.51
N GLY A 133 -18.46 -25.21 4.18
CA GLY A 133 -19.57 -25.35 3.24
C GLY A 133 -20.51 -24.13 3.18
N LYS A 134 -21.82 -24.36 3.17
CA LYS A 134 -22.84 -23.30 3.12
C LYS A 134 -22.98 -22.67 4.52
N ALA A 135 -22.71 -21.37 4.63
CA ALA A 135 -22.87 -20.65 5.88
C ALA A 135 -24.35 -20.42 6.23
N ASN A 136 -24.71 -20.53 7.50
CA ASN A 136 -26.03 -20.12 8.01
C ASN A 136 -26.06 -18.66 8.47
N TYR A 137 -24.91 -18.11 8.89
CA TYR A 137 -24.82 -16.75 9.43
C TYR A 137 -24.03 -15.82 8.52
N ALA A 138 -22.77 -16.13 8.25
CA ALA A 138 -21.89 -15.24 7.48
C ALA A 138 -20.70 -15.97 6.86
N TYR A 139 -20.09 -15.34 5.86
CA TYR A 139 -18.77 -15.69 5.36
C TYR A 139 -17.73 -14.71 5.91
N ALA A 140 -16.59 -15.22 6.39
CA ALA A 140 -15.49 -14.43 6.92
C ALA A 140 -14.19 -14.67 6.15
N PHE A 141 -13.44 -13.61 5.85
CA PHE A 141 -12.16 -13.71 5.14
C PHE A 141 -11.24 -12.53 5.45
N SER A 142 -9.93 -12.77 5.37
CA SER A 142 -8.92 -11.83 5.87
C SER A 142 -8.67 -10.63 4.94
N GLN A 143 -8.53 -9.43 5.52
CA GLN A 143 -8.02 -8.24 4.84
C GLN A 143 -6.49 -8.23 4.71
N SER A 144 -5.76 -9.05 5.49
CA SER A 144 -4.29 -9.11 5.46
C SER A 144 -3.69 -9.63 4.14
N GLN A 145 -4.53 -10.19 3.26
CA GLN A 145 -4.13 -10.69 1.95
C GLN A 145 -4.83 -9.90 0.83
N ASN A 146 -4.07 -9.55 -0.22
CA ASN A 146 -4.61 -8.87 -1.41
C ASN A 146 -5.82 -9.60 -2.02
N ALA A 147 -5.84 -10.94 -1.95
CA ALA A 147 -6.95 -11.75 -2.46
C ALA A 147 -8.26 -11.51 -1.69
N GLY A 148 -8.19 -11.33 -0.37
CA GLY A 148 -9.37 -11.04 0.46
C GLY A 148 -9.89 -9.63 0.25
N THR A 149 -9.01 -8.63 0.18
CA THR A 149 -9.39 -7.25 -0.17
C THR A 149 -9.99 -7.16 -1.58
N ARG A 150 -9.46 -7.92 -2.54
CA ARG A 150 -10.07 -8.05 -3.87
C ARG A 150 -11.48 -8.65 -3.80
N LEU A 151 -11.67 -9.71 -3.03
CA LEU A 151 -12.99 -10.30 -2.83
C LEU A 151 -13.97 -9.27 -2.24
N ALA A 152 -13.59 -8.55 -1.17
CA ALA A 152 -14.42 -7.52 -0.55
C ALA A 152 -14.80 -6.40 -1.55
N ALA A 153 -13.82 -5.85 -2.27
CA ALA A 153 -14.07 -4.79 -3.23
C ALA A 153 -15.00 -5.22 -4.36
N LYS A 154 -14.84 -6.45 -4.89
CA LYS A 154 -15.72 -6.99 -5.94
C LYS A 154 -17.13 -7.26 -5.46
N LEU A 155 -17.29 -7.76 -4.23
CA LEU A 155 -18.60 -7.93 -3.61
C LEU A 155 -19.32 -6.59 -3.43
N LEU A 156 -18.63 -5.56 -2.94
CA LEU A 156 -19.17 -4.21 -2.80
C LEU A 156 -19.61 -3.63 -4.16
N GLN A 157 -18.80 -3.79 -5.21
CA GLN A 157 -19.19 -3.34 -6.56
C GLN A 157 -20.39 -4.09 -7.14
N ALA A 158 -20.57 -5.36 -6.75
CA ALA A 158 -21.72 -6.18 -7.10
C ALA A 158 -22.91 -6.02 -6.12
N ASP A 159 -22.94 -4.93 -5.34
CA ASP A 159 -24.02 -4.55 -4.42
C ASP A 159 -24.26 -5.49 -3.23
N PHE A 160 -23.34 -6.42 -2.97
CA PHE A 160 -23.35 -7.21 -1.74
C PHE A 160 -22.95 -6.36 -0.53
N LYS A 161 -23.60 -6.62 0.61
CA LYS A 161 -23.31 -5.98 1.89
C LYS A 161 -22.13 -6.67 2.56
N VAL A 162 -21.00 -5.98 2.56
CA VAL A 162 -19.77 -6.38 3.23
C VAL A 162 -19.59 -5.53 4.50
N ALA A 163 -19.06 -6.14 5.54
CA ALA A 163 -18.69 -5.48 6.78
C ALA A 163 -17.25 -5.85 7.17
N ILE A 164 -16.68 -5.16 8.16
CA ILE A 164 -15.34 -5.41 8.70
C ILE A 164 -15.36 -5.44 10.23
N THR A 165 -14.57 -6.31 10.85
CA THR A 165 -14.39 -6.36 12.30
C THR A 165 -13.34 -5.36 12.78
N LEU A 166 -13.62 -4.64 13.86
CA LEU A 166 -12.65 -3.74 14.50
C LEU A 166 -11.78 -4.43 15.56
N LEU A 167 -12.33 -5.45 16.20
CA LEU A 167 -11.67 -6.21 17.26
C LEU A 167 -11.61 -7.69 16.88
N PRO A 168 -10.59 -8.42 17.37
CA PRO A 168 -10.52 -9.85 17.15
C PRO A 168 -11.65 -10.58 17.89
N THR A 169 -12.00 -11.75 17.38
CA THR A 169 -12.95 -12.66 18.02
C THR A 169 -12.66 -14.11 17.62
N GLN A 170 -13.26 -15.05 18.33
CA GLN A 170 -13.29 -16.46 17.99
C GLN A 170 -14.74 -16.91 17.85
N VAL A 171 -15.06 -17.64 16.77
CA VAL A 171 -16.42 -18.17 16.53
C VAL A 171 -16.32 -19.64 16.15
N ASN A 172 -16.90 -20.54 16.96
CA ASN A 172 -16.80 -21.99 16.81
C ASN A 172 -15.34 -22.47 16.66
N GLY A 173 -14.44 -21.93 17.48
CA GLY A 173 -13.00 -22.23 17.42
C GLY A 173 -12.25 -21.62 16.22
N ILE A 174 -12.92 -20.88 15.32
CA ILE A 174 -12.29 -20.16 14.21
C ILE A 174 -11.87 -18.77 14.72
N ASN A 175 -10.56 -18.50 14.70
CA ASN A 175 -10.03 -17.18 15.06
C ASN A 175 -10.24 -16.19 13.90
N LEU A 176 -10.81 -15.04 14.22
CA LEU A 176 -10.99 -13.91 13.32
C LEU A 176 -10.18 -12.74 13.86
N ASP A 177 -9.19 -12.31 13.08
CA ASP A 177 -8.35 -11.17 13.43
C ASP A 177 -9.10 -9.84 13.29
N LYS A 178 -8.53 -8.76 13.84
CA LYS A 178 -8.98 -7.40 13.54
C LYS A 178 -8.84 -7.11 12.04
N GLY A 179 -9.83 -6.46 11.45
CA GLY A 179 -9.89 -6.22 10.01
C GLY A 179 -10.46 -7.39 9.20
N THR A 180 -11.04 -8.41 9.83
CA THR A 180 -11.68 -9.52 9.08
C THR A 180 -12.93 -9.01 8.37
N TYR A 181 -13.03 -9.24 7.06
CA TYR A 181 -14.25 -8.96 6.31
C TYR A 181 -15.32 -9.99 6.64
N LEU A 182 -16.57 -9.53 6.70
CA LEU A 182 -17.75 -10.33 7.04
C LEU A 182 -18.87 -10.05 6.04
N VAL A 183 -19.46 -11.11 5.49
CA VAL A 183 -20.59 -11.03 4.56
C VAL A 183 -21.73 -11.85 5.11
N ARG A 184 -22.72 -11.17 5.72
CA ARG A 184 -23.82 -11.83 6.44
C ARG A 184 -24.86 -12.35 5.44
N VAL A 185 -25.26 -13.60 5.62
CA VAL A 185 -26.22 -14.29 4.73
C VAL A 185 -27.56 -13.56 4.74
N ASN A 186 -28.08 -13.20 5.91
CA ASN A 186 -29.38 -12.53 6.04
C ASN A 186 -29.44 -11.07 5.54
N ARG A 187 -28.31 -10.48 5.13
CA ARG A 187 -28.24 -9.12 4.56
C ARG A 187 -27.97 -9.11 3.05
N ASN A 188 -27.96 -10.28 2.43
CA ASN A 188 -27.53 -10.48 1.06
C ASN A 188 -28.47 -11.48 0.36
N PRO A 189 -28.55 -11.47 -0.98
CA PRO A 189 -29.36 -12.42 -1.72
C PRO A 189 -28.80 -13.85 -1.62
N ASP A 190 -29.64 -14.86 -1.87
CA ASP A 190 -29.25 -16.29 -1.84
C ASP A 190 -28.12 -16.63 -2.83
N THR A 191 -27.97 -15.85 -3.91
CA THR A 191 -26.85 -15.95 -4.87
C THR A 191 -25.48 -15.70 -4.24
N LEU A 192 -25.44 -15.19 -3.00
CA LEU A 192 -24.22 -14.98 -2.22
C LEU A 192 -23.37 -16.26 -2.12
N HIS A 193 -23.99 -17.41 -1.84
CA HIS A 193 -23.26 -18.64 -1.57
C HIS A 193 -22.41 -19.08 -2.77
N GLU A 194 -23.03 -19.13 -3.95
CA GLU A 194 -22.36 -19.47 -5.21
C GLU A 194 -21.33 -18.41 -5.60
N THR A 195 -21.64 -17.13 -5.37
CA THR A 195 -20.75 -16.00 -5.68
C THR A 195 -19.47 -16.06 -4.84
N ILE A 196 -19.59 -16.27 -3.53
CA ILE A 196 -18.45 -16.41 -2.61
C ILE A 196 -17.61 -17.63 -3.00
N GLU A 197 -18.23 -18.77 -3.27
CA GLU A 197 -17.48 -19.97 -3.65
C GLU A 197 -16.69 -19.77 -4.94
N LYS A 198 -17.32 -19.19 -5.97
CA LYS A 198 -16.69 -18.88 -7.24
C LYS A 198 -15.53 -17.90 -7.07
N MET A 199 -15.76 -16.76 -6.42
CA MET A 199 -14.76 -15.72 -6.26
C MET A 199 -13.62 -16.15 -5.34
N ALA A 200 -13.89 -16.93 -4.29
CA ALA A 200 -12.86 -17.50 -3.42
C ALA A 200 -11.85 -18.32 -4.22
N LYS A 201 -12.34 -19.24 -5.07
CA LYS A 201 -11.53 -20.06 -5.97
C LYS A 201 -10.76 -19.22 -6.99
N GLU A 202 -11.43 -18.28 -7.65
CA GLU A 202 -10.83 -17.44 -8.70
C GLU A 202 -9.68 -16.57 -8.17
N TYR A 203 -9.88 -15.95 -7.02
CA TYR A 203 -8.94 -15.00 -6.41
C TYR A 203 -7.90 -15.69 -5.52
N GLY A 204 -8.13 -16.94 -5.14
CA GLY A 204 -7.21 -17.70 -4.29
C GLY A 204 -7.26 -17.27 -2.84
N THR A 205 -8.44 -16.94 -2.31
CA THR A 205 -8.64 -16.55 -0.90
C THR A 205 -9.35 -17.65 -0.12
N GLU A 206 -8.93 -17.85 1.12
CA GLU A 206 -9.63 -18.73 2.05
C GLU A 206 -10.78 -18.00 2.72
N VAL A 207 -11.95 -18.60 2.69
CA VAL A 207 -13.18 -18.08 3.28
C VAL A 207 -13.68 -19.09 4.31
N GLN A 208 -14.10 -18.61 5.48
CA GLN A 208 -14.69 -19.42 6.54
C GLN A 208 -16.21 -19.22 6.54
N ALA A 209 -16.96 -20.32 6.44
CA ALA A 209 -18.39 -20.32 6.65
C ALA A 209 -18.69 -20.33 8.16
N LEU A 210 -19.46 -19.34 8.62
CA LEU A 210 -19.88 -19.18 10.00
C LEU A 210 -21.36 -19.46 10.13
N ASN A 211 -21.73 -20.24 11.14
CA ASN A 211 -23.10 -20.68 11.38
C ASN A 211 -23.78 -20.00 12.59
N THR A 212 -23.04 -19.15 13.29
CA THR A 212 -23.52 -18.36 14.43
C THR A 212 -22.82 -17.00 14.45
N ALA A 213 -23.44 -16.02 15.10
CA ALA A 213 -22.83 -14.72 15.39
C ALA A 213 -22.10 -14.68 16.75
N TRP A 214 -22.29 -15.72 17.57
CA TRP A 214 -21.85 -15.75 18.97
C TRP A 214 -20.35 -16.00 18.99
N GLY A 215 -19.63 -15.06 19.59
CA GLY A 215 -18.20 -15.19 19.81
C GLY A 215 -17.95 -16.05 21.05
N ASP A 216 -17.12 -17.07 20.92
CA ASP A 216 -16.63 -17.87 22.05
C ASP A 216 -15.71 -17.00 22.93
N ASN A 217 -14.94 -16.12 22.29
CA ASN A 217 -14.03 -15.16 22.92
C ASN A 217 -14.01 -13.85 22.11
N GLY A 218 -14.06 -12.69 22.75
CA GLY A 218 -14.03 -11.37 22.09
C GLY A 218 -15.41 -10.82 21.71
N ILE A 219 -15.50 -10.09 20.60
CA ILE A 219 -16.75 -9.43 20.18
C ILE A 219 -17.78 -10.41 19.59
N THR A 220 -19.07 -10.10 19.72
CA THR A 220 -20.11 -10.78 18.92
C THR A 220 -20.19 -10.14 17.54
N LEU A 221 -20.45 -10.93 16.48
CA LEU A 221 -20.47 -10.46 15.09
C LEU A 221 -21.69 -9.57 14.74
N GLY A 222 -22.64 -9.44 15.66
CA GLY A 222 -23.74 -8.47 15.62
C GLY A 222 -23.49 -7.17 16.38
N SER A 223 -22.32 -7.00 17.01
CA SER A 223 -22.01 -5.83 17.85
C SER A 223 -21.66 -4.58 17.03
N LYS A 224 -21.58 -3.43 17.72
CA LYS A 224 -21.11 -2.14 17.16
C LYS A 224 -19.67 -2.16 16.63
N TYR A 225 -18.90 -3.20 16.97
CA TYR A 225 -17.52 -3.38 16.50
C TYR A 225 -17.44 -4.07 15.12
N VAL A 226 -18.58 -4.26 14.46
CA VAL A 226 -18.65 -4.73 13.07
C VAL A 226 -19.28 -3.65 12.20
N ILE A 227 -18.44 -3.00 11.40
CA ILE A 227 -18.78 -1.82 10.62
C ILE A 227 -19.18 -2.25 9.22
N ASN A 228 -20.35 -1.80 8.74
CA ASN A 228 -20.74 -2.06 7.36
C ASN A 228 -19.96 -1.12 6.43
N LEU A 229 -19.53 -1.64 5.30
CA LEU A 229 -18.83 -0.87 4.28
C LEU A 229 -19.80 -0.40 3.20
N GLU A 230 -19.42 0.68 2.53
CA GLU A 230 -20.17 1.25 1.42
C GLU A 230 -19.64 0.81 0.06
N LYS A 231 -20.53 0.78 -0.93
CA LYS A 231 -20.14 0.55 -2.32
C LYS A 231 -19.30 1.73 -2.81
N PRO A 232 -18.05 1.51 -3.26
CA PRO A 232 -17.22 2.58 -3.76
C PRO A 232 -17.71 3.01 -5.15
N ARG A 233 -18.05 4.30 -5.30
CA ARG A 233 -18.29 4.99 -6.57
C ARG A 233 -17.14 5.95 -6.78
N ILE A 234 -16.21 5.54 -7.63
CA ILE A 234 -14.85 6.10 -7.68
C ILE A 234 -14.70 7.00 -8.90
N MET A 235 -14.28 8.24 -8.67
CA MET A 235 -13.78 9.15 -9.70
C MET A 235 -12.26 9.27 -9.59
N VAL A 236 -11.54 9.14 -10.71
CA VAL A 236 -10.07 9.27 -10.77
C VAL A 236 -9.70 10.37 -11.76
N MET A 237 -8.91 11.35 -11.31
CA MET A 237 -8.40 12.40 -12.19
C MET A 237 -7.41 11.85 -13.22
N THR A 238 -7.48 12.36 -14.45
CA THR A 238 -6.58 12.00 -15.55
C THR A 238 -6.21 13.22 -16.39
N GLN A 239 -5.23 13.03 -17.27
CA GLN A 239 -4.58 14.08 -18.07
C GLN A 239 -3.94 15.18 -17.21
N GLU A 240 -3.30 16.16 -17.86
CA GLU A 240 -2.69 17.29 -17.17
C GLU A 240 -3.66 17.89 -16.14
N PRO A 241 -3.23 18.03 -14.87
CA PRO A 241 -1.86 18.02 -14.36
C PRO A 241 -1.42 16.66 -13.80
N THR A 242 -2.26 15.63 -13.89
CA THR A 242 -1.94 14.24 -13.54
C THR A 242 -0.90 13.70 -14.50
N GLN A 243 0.17 13.09 -13.97
CA GLN A 243 1.17 12.44 -14.81
C GLN A 243 0.61 11.16 -15.44
N ALA A 244 0.78 11.01 -16.76
CA ALA A 244 0.26 9.87 -17.52
C ALA A 244 0.75 8.51 -16.97
N VAL A 245 2.02 8.45 -16.53
CA VAL A 245 2.60 7.24 -15.93
C VAL A 245 1.85 6.86 -14.66
N THR A 246 1.59 7.82 -13.77
CA THR A 246 0.91 7.58 -12.49
C THR A 246 -0.55 7.19 -12.69
N PHE A 247 -1.27 7.86 -13.61
CA PHE A 247 -2.62 7.42 -13.97
C PHE A 247 -2.63 5.97 -14.50
N GLY A 248 -1.67 5.61 -15.36
CA GLY A 248 -1.54 4.23 -15.86
C GLY A 248 -1.25 3.21 -14.76
N CYS A 249 -0.52 3.60 -13.72
CA CYS A 249 -0.26 2.77 -12.54
C CYS A 249 -1.53 2.53 -11.72
N VAL A 250 -2.26 3.59 -11.39
CA VAL A 250 -3.57 3.51 -10.72
C VAL A 250 -4.54 2.65 -11.53
N TYR A 251 -4.64 2.90 -12.85
CA TYR A 251 -5.47 2.11 -13.76
C TYR A 251 -5.13 0.61 -13.71
N SER A 252 -3.85 0.25 -13.81
CA SER A 252 -3.40 -1.15 -13.75
C SER A 252 -3.74 -1.80 -12.41
N VAL A 253 -3.58 -1.08 -11.30
CA VAL A 253 -3.91 -1.62 -9.98
C VAL A 253 -5.42 -1.84 -9.84
N LEU A 254 -6.24 -0.82 -10.10
CA LEU A 254 -7.69 -0.92 -9.97
C LEU A 254 -8.27 -1.99 -10.91
N THR A 255 -7.99 -1.90 -12.21
CA THR A 255 -8.66 -2.75 -13.21
C THR A 255 -8.02 -4.12 -13.34
N GLN A 256 -6.71 -4.20 -13.60
CA GLN A 256 -6.07 -5.47 -13.97
C GLN A 256 -5.81 -6.38 -12.77
N ARG A 257 -5.63 -5.81 -11.57
CA ARG A 257 -5.34 -6.61 -10.36
C ARG A 257 -6.56 -6.85 -9.51
N PHE A 258 -7.32 -5.80 -9.24
CA PHE A 258 -8.47 -5.86 -8.34
C PHE A 258 -9.80 -5.98 -9.09
N GLY A 259 -9.83 -5.67 -10.39
CA GLY A 259 -11.07 -5.68 -11.18
C GLY A 259 -12.08 -4.63 -10.74
N ILE A 260 -11.61 -3.54 -10.13
CA ILE A 260 -12.42 -2.43 -9.63
C ILE A 260 -12.67 -1.45 -10.77
N GLU A 261 -13.95 -1.22 -11.03
CA GLU A 261 -14.42 -0.18 -11.96
C GLU A 261 -14.33 1.22 -11.35
N PHE A 262 -14.00 2.21 -12.17
CA PHE A 262 -13.95 3.62 -11.80
C PHE A 262 -14.25 4.51 -13.01
N THR A 263 -14.62 5.77 -12.78
CA THR A 263 -14.75 6.77 -13.84
C THR A 263 -13.49 7.62 -13.92
N ALA A 264 -12.84 7.63 -15.09
CA ALA A 264 -11.74 8.54 -15.36
C ALA A 264 -12.29 9.90 -15.81
N VAL A 265 -11.94 10.98 -15.10
CA VAL A 265 -12.38 12.34 -15.42
C VAL A 265 -11.16 13.20 -15.68
N ARG A 266 -11.16 13.93 -16.81
CA ARG A 266 -10.09 14.88 -17.11
C ARG A 266 -10.14 16.01 -16.08
N THR A 267 -9.01 16.40 -15.54
CA THR A 267 -8.97 17.39 -14.46
C THR A 267 -9.66 18.72 -14.83
N ASN A 268 -9.59 19.13 -16.09
CA ASN A 268 -10.25 20.35 -16.57
C ASN A 268 -11.78 20.26 -16.69
N MET A 269 -12.38 19.07 -16.51
CA MET A 269 -13.83 18.85 -16.49
C MET A 269 -14.37 18.70 -15.05
N PHE A 270 -13.52 18.87 -14.02
CA PHE A 270 -13.92 18.63 -12.63
C PHE A 270 -15.17 19.43 -12.24
N ASN A 271 -15.25 20.70 -12.66
CA ASN A 271 -16.36 21.59 -12.34
C ASN A 271 -17.64 21.28 -13.12
N ASP A 272 -17.56 20.49 -14.19
CA ASP A 272 -18.71 20.12 -15.04
C ASP A 272 -19.36 18.81 -14.57
N VAL A 273 -18.74 18.09 -13.64
CA VAL A 273 -19.18 16.77 -13.16
C VAL A 273 -19.97 16.90 -11.87
N ASN A 274 -21.07 16.16 -11.76
CA ASN A 274 -21.79 16.02 -10.51
C ASN A 274 -20.98 15.16 -9.51
N LEU A 275 -20.32 15.81 -8.56
CA LEU A 275 -19.48 15.12 -7.56
C LEU A 275 -20.27 14.11 -6.72
N TYR A 276 -21.58 14.30 -6.53
CA TYR A 276 -22.42 13.43 -5.70
C TYR A 276 -22.71 12.05 -6.32
N ASP A 277 -22.42 11.86 -7.61
CA ASP A 277 -22.41 10.54 -8.24
C ASP A 277 -21.30 9.65 -7.67
N TYR A 278 -20.33 10.24 -6.96
CA TYR A 278 -19.15 9.59 -6.39
C TYR A 278 -19.11 9.77 -4.87
N ASN A 279 -18.57 8.75 -4.16
CA ASN A 279 -18.20 8.86 -2.75
C ASN A 279 -16.67 8.78 -2.55
N VAL A 280 -15.91 8.50 -3.61
CA VAL A 280 -14.44 8.54 -3.60
C VAL A 280 -13.92 9.36 -4.79
N ILE A 281 -13.08 10.36 -4.51
CA ILE A 281 -12.37 11.15 -5.52
C ILE A 281 -10.87 10.98 -5.32
N LEU A 282 -10.18 10.50 -6.36
CA LEU A 282 -8.75 10.24 -6.31
C LEU A 282 -7.98 11.18 -7.25
N PHE A 283 -7.00 11.87 -6.67
CA PHE A 283 -6.04 12.72 -7.38
C PHE A 283 -4.69 11.99 -7.41
N PRO A 284 -4.27 11.43 -8.57
CA PRO A 284 -2.98 10.77 -8.66
C PRO A 284 -1.83 11.80 -8.64
N ASP A 285 -0.58 11.31 -8.61
CA ASP A 285 0.60 12.17 -8.68
C ASP A 285 0.59 13.05 -9.94
N GLY A 286 0.97 14.32 -9.77
CA GLY A 286 0.74 15.38 -10.73
C GLY A 286 1.25 16.72 -10.21
N ASN A 287 1.15 17.78 -11.02
CA ASN A 287 1.57 19.11 -10.59
C ASN A 287 0.53 19.73 -9.62
N PRO A 288 0.89 20.02 -8.35
CA PRO A 288 -0.07 20.55 -7.37
C PRO A 288 -0.65 21.92 -7.74
N ALA A 289 0.16 22.81 -8.31
CA ALA A 289 -0.28 24.13 -8.76
C ALA A 289 -1.17 24.03 -10.00
N GLY A 290 -0.95 23.01 -10.85
CA GLY A 290 -1.83 22.68 -11.97
C GLY A 290 -3.21 22.24 -11.50
N TYR A 291 -3.31 21.42 -10.45
CA TYR A 291 -4.60 21.03 -9.87
C TYR A 291 -5.34 22.27 -9.35
N GLU A 292 -4.68 23.10 -8.54
CA GLU A 292 -5.23 24.36 -8.03
C GLU A 292 -5.69 25.30 -9.16
N LYS A 293 -4.88 25.47 -10.20
CA LYS A 293 -5.22 26.32 -11.34
C LYS A 293 -6.46 25.84 -12.10
N LEU A 294 -6.57 24.53 -12.33
CA LEU A 294 -7.65 23.95 -13.14
C LEU A 294 -8.98 23.88 -12.38
N LEU A 295 -8.94 23.58 -11.08
CA LEU A 295 -10.14 23.61 -10.24
C LEU A 295 -10.59 25.06 -10.00
N GLY A 296 -9.64 25.96 -9.79
CA GLY A 296 -9.92 27.32 -9.32
C GLY A 296 -10.57 27.34 -7.94
N LYS A 297 -10.96 28.54 -7.48
CA LYS A 297 -11.60 28.70 -6.16
C LYS A 297 -12.92 27.95 -6.06
N GLU A 298 -13.71 27.96 -7.12
CA GLU A 298 -15.00 27.27 -7.18
C GLU A 298 -14.84 25.75 -7.07
N GLY A 299 -13.93 25.15 -7.83
CA GLY A 299 -13.69 23.71 -7.76
C GLY A 299 -13.10 23.28 -6.41
N VAL A 300 -12.24 24.10 -5.81
CA VAL A 300 -11.72 23.86 -4.45
C VAL A 300 -12.85 23.89 -3.41
N GLU A 301 -13.76 24.87 -3.50
CA GLU A 301 -14.89 24.97 -2.56
C GLU A 301 -15.91 23.84 -2.78
N ALA A 302 -16.17 23.47 -4.03
CA ALA A 302 -17.00 22.32 -4.37
C ALA A 302 -16.42 21.01 -3.82
N LEU A 303 -15.11 20.80 -3.98
CA LEU A 303 -14.40 19.67 -3.39
C LEU A 303 -14.48 19.68 -1.87
N SER A 304 -14.19 20.83 -1.24
CA SER A 304 -14.28 21.03 0.22
C SER A 304 -15.67 20.67 0.75
N THR A 305 -16.72 21.20 0.12
CA THR A 305 -18.11 20.92 0.47
C THR A 305 -18.47 19.46 0.28
N TRP A 306 -18.05 18.85 -0.82
CA TRP A 306 -18.28 17.42 -1.07
C TRP A 306 -17.59 16.54 -0.01
N ILE A 307 -16.35 16.85 0.39
CA ILE A 307 -15.67 16.15 1.49
C ILE A 307 -16.45 16.33 2.79
N LYS A 308 -16.85 17.57 3.14
CA LYS A 308 -17.64 17.85 4.36
C LYS A 308 -18.91 17.03 4.45
N ASN A 309 -19.51 16.69 3.31
CA ASN A 309 -20.75 15.92 3.20
C ASN A 309 -20.53 14.39 3.10
N GLY A 310 -19.37 13.88 3.55
CA GLY A 310 -19.08 12.44 3.59
C GLY A 310 -18.25 11.91 2.43
N GLY A 311 -17.76 12.78 1.55
CA GLY A 311 -16.86 12.39 0.47
C GLY A 311 -15.47 11.97 0.97
N THR A 312 -14.89 10.95 0.36
CA THR A 312 -13.50 10.53 0.61
C THR A 312 -12.57 11.03 -0.51
N PHE A 313 -11.73 12.01 -0.20
CA PHE A 313 -10.66 12.44 -1.09
C PHE A 313 -9.39 11.62 -0.86
N ILE A 314 -8.76 11.15 -1.94
CA ILE A 314 -7.48 10.44 -1.90
C ILE A 314 -6.45 11.20 -2.74
N GLY A 315 -5.41 11.72 -2.10
CA GLY A 315 -4.30 12.40 -2.77
C GLY A 315 -3.04 11.52 -2.80
N LEU A 316 -2.48 11.28 -3.99
CA LEU A 316 -1.20 10.57 -4.13
C LEU A 316 -0.08 11.55 -4.47
N GLN A 317 0.93 11.67 -3.62
CA GLN A 317 2.11 12.52 -3.84
C GLN A 317 1.73 13.95 -4.23
N GLY A 318 1.81 14.35 -5.50
CA GLY A 318 1.37 15.67 -5.97
C GLY A 318 -0.12 15.95 -5.76
N GLY A 319 -0.97 14.94 -5.84
CA GLY A 319 -2.38 15.06 -5.44
C GLY A 319 -2.56 15.33 -3.95
N ALA A 320 -1.66 14.83 -3.09
CA ALA A 320 -1.64 15.19 -1.67
C ALA A 320 -1.04 16.60 -1.45
N ALA A 321 0.04 16.95 -2.15
CA ALA A 321 0.62 18.30 -2.07
C ALA A 321 -0.32 19.41 -2.56
N PHE A 322 -1.32 19.08 -3.37
CA PHE A 322 -2.38 20.02 -3.74
C PHE A 322 -3.15 20.51 -2.51
N THR A 323 -3.45 19.64 -1.53
CA THR A 323 -4.26 20.01 -0.35
C THR A 323 -3.54 20.94 0.62
N THR A 324 -2.21 21.01 0.54
CA THR A 324 -1.35 21.83 1.41
C THR A 324 -1.10 23.23 0.83
N ARG A 325 -1.57 23.51 -0.39
CA ARG A 325 -1.39 24.82 -1.02
C ARG A 325 -2.19 25.89 -0.30
N LYS A 326 -1.63 27.10 -0.27
CA LYS A 326 -2.16 28.24 0.49
C LYS A 326 -3.62 28.57 0.13
N ASP A 327 -3.98 28.55 -1.15
CA ASP A 327 -5.34 28.88 -1.61
C ASP A 327 -6.28 27.64 -1.65
N VAL A 328 -5.76 26.45 -1.29
CA VAL A 328 -6.53 25.20 -1.17
C VAL A 328 -6.86 24.91 0.28
N GLY A 329 -5.86 24.87 1.16
CA GLY A 329 -6.02 24.87 2.62
C GLY A 329 -6.87 23.75 3.22
N LEU A 330 -6.98 22.59 2.56
CA LEU A 330 -7.87 21.49 3.01
C LEU A 330 -7.27 20.64 4.14
N SER A 331 -5.93 20.60 4.23
CA SER A 331 -5.19 19.80 5.21
C SER A 331 -4.35 20.66 6.15
N ASP A 332 -4.12 20.17 7.37
CA ASP A 332 -3.18 20.76 8.34
C ASP A 332 -1.73 20.24 8.19
N VAL A 333 -1.54 19.34 7.22
CA VAL A 333 -0.23 18.85 6.80
C VAL A 333 0.46 19.92 5.96
N GLU A 334 1.76 20.06 6.14
CA GLU A 334 2.61 20.99 5.42
C GLU A 334 3.65 20.25 4.59
N LEU A 335 4.00 20.82 3.45
CA LEU A 335 5.11 20.36 2.64
C LEU A 335 6.41 21.00 3.16
N VAL A 336 7.31 20.18 3.69
CA VAL A 336 8.65 20.64 4.05
C VAL A 336 9.45 20.78 2.78
N THR A 337 9.88 22.00 2.44
CA THR A 337 10.60 22.27 1.18
C THR A 337 12.09 22.51 1.38
N LYS A 338 12.57 22.63 2.63
CA LYS A 338 13.97 22.94 2.97
C LYS A 338 14.54 21.94 3.97
N GLN A 339 15.83 21.61 3.84
CA GLN A 339 16.53 20.69 4.76
C GLN A 339 16.70 21.29 6.17
N ASN A 340 16.99 22.58 6.25
CA ASN A 340 16.93 23.37 7.48
C ASN A 340 16.40 24.78 7.13
N ASN A 341 15.60 25.36 8.02
CA ASN A 341 15.13 26.74 7.88
C ASN A 341 16.30 27.73 7.81
N ASP A 342 17.43 27.41 8.46
CA ASP A 342 18.62 28.28 8.51
C ASP A 342 19.47 28.22 7.24
N THR A 343 19.56 27.06 6.57
CA THR A 343 20.42 26.91 5.38
C THR A 343 19.71 27.34 4.11
N GLY A 344 18.37 27.35 4.09
CA GLY A 344 17.58 27.75 2.92
C GLY A 344 17.59 26.75 1.76
N ASN A 345 18.43 25.71 1.82
CA ASN A 345 18.61 24.74 0.73
C ASN A 345 17.36 23.88 0.52
N PRO A 346 16.93 23.67 -0.73
CA PRO A 346 15.78 22.83 -1.03
C PRO A 346 16.03 21.38 -0.63
N ILE A 347 14.96 20.65 -0.32
CA ILE A 347 15.04 19.19 -0.15
C ILE A 347 15.41 18.56 -1.49
N GLU A 348 16.46 17.74 -1.45
CA GLU A 348 16.97 17.02 -2.61
C GLU A 348 16.02 15.90 -3.01
N ASN A 349 15.84 15.72 -4.31
CA ASN A 349 14.98 14.67 -4.84
C ASN A 349 15.60 13.29 -4.56
N ILE A 350 14.84 12.40 -3.92
CA ILE A 350 15.28 11.03 -3.65
C ILE A 350 14.87 10.15 -4.83
N PRO A 351 15.83 9.49 -5.50
CA PRO A 351 15.60 8.70 -6.70
C PRO A 351 15.11 7.28 -6.33
N GLY A 352 13.95 7.19 -5.69
CA GLY A 352 13.26 5.92 -5.41
C GLY A 352 14.06 4.95 -4.54
N SER A 353 14.02 5.18 -3.24
CA SER A 353 14.63 4.35 -2.19
C SER A 353 13.58 3.66 -1.34
N MET A 354 13.97 2.62 -0.61
CA MET A 354 13.06 1.85 0.25
C MET A 354 13.25 2.23 1.72
N PHE A 355 12.14 2.41 2.41
CA PHE A 355 12.11 2.73 3.83
C PHE A 355 11.16 1.81 4.59
N LYS A 356 11.51 1.55 5.85
CA LYS A 356 10.65 0.98 6.86
C LYS A 356 9.70 2.06 7.34
N ALA A 357 8.44 1.70 7.42
CA ALA A 357 7.40 2.56 7.98
C ALA A 357 6.61 1.81 9.05
N ASN A 358 6.26 2.52 10.11
CA ASN A 358 5.45 2.02 11.22
C ASN A 358 3.97 2.22 10.88
N VAL A 359 3.15 1.21 11.16
CA VAL A 359 1.70 1.22 10.90
C VAL A 359 0.95 1.32 12.23
N ASN A 360 0.00 2.25 12.32
CA ASN A 360 -0.97 2.29 13.41
C ASN A 360 -2.06 1.22 13.17
N ASN A 361 -1.84 0.03 13.71
CA ASN A 361 -2.77 -1.08 13.53
C ASN A 361 -4.08 -0.96 14.35
N ASP A 362 -4.23 0.08 15.16
CA ASP A 362 -5.46 0.32 15.95
C ASP A 362 -6.42 1.29 15.23
N TYR A 363 -5.97 1.84 14.10
CA TYR A 363 -6.79 2.63 13.20
C TYR A 363 -7.33 1.80 12.04
N TYR A 364 -8.52 2.14 11.53
CA TYR A 364 -9.26 1.30 10.58
C TYR A 364 -8.47 1.02 9.28
N LEU A 365 -7.71 1.99 8.77
CA LEU A 365 -6.84 1.83 7.59
C LEU A 365 -5.60 0.96 7.85
N GLY A 366 -5.21 0.78 9.11
CA GLY A 366 -4.07 -0.06 9.50
C GLY A 366 -4.45 -1.46 10.00
N LEU A 367 -5.75 -1.79 10.07
CA LEU A 367 -6.22 -3.12 10.45
C LEU A 367 -5.66 -4.18 9.50
N GLY A 368 -5.39 -5.37 10.01
CA GLY A 368 -4.85 -6.52 9.27
C GLY A 368 -3.46 -6.36 8.65
N MET A 369 -2.83 -5.18 8.78
CA MET A 369 -1.47 -4.95 8.33
C MET A 369 -0.42 -5.38 9.36
N LYS A 370 0.82 -5.60 8.92
CA LYS A 370 1.97 -5.73 9.83
C LYS A 370 2.25 -4.39 10.50
N SER A 371 2.80 -4.41 11.71
CA SER A 371 3.19 -3.19 12.44
C SER A 371 4.32 -2.41 11.77
N GLN A 372 5.11 -3.08 10.93
CA GLN A 372 6.11 -2.47 10.08
C GLN A 372 6.00 -2.99 8.66
N ILE A 373 6.06 -2.09 7.69
CA ILE A 373 6.05 -2.39 6.25
C ILE A 373 7.20 -1.68 5.53
N GLY A 374 7.50 -2.14 4.32
CA GLY A 374 8.42 -1.47 3.42
C GLY A 374 7.64 -0.58 2.48
N VAL A 375 8.06 0.68 2.33
CA VAL A 375 7.48 1.66 1.42
C VAL A 375 8.56 2.23 0.51
N GLN A 376 8.15 2.75 -0.63
CA GLN A 376 9.02 3.60 -1.44
C GLN A 376 8.98 5.04 -0.96
N PHE A 377 10.13 5.70 -1.06
CA PHE A 377 10.20 7.14 -1.17
C PHE A 377 10.90 7.58 -2.46
N ARG A 378 10.20 8.34 -3.29
CA ARG A 378 10.63 8.96 -4.53
C ARG A 378 10.20 10.42 -4.54
N GLY A 379 11.09 11.31 -4.98
CA GLY A 379 10.81 12.74 -5.01
C GLY A 379 11.27 13.46 -3.74
N ASN A 380 10.72 14.65 -3.53
CA ASN A 380 11.07 15.54 -2.42
C ASN A 380 9.83 16.03 -1.64
N TYR A 381 8.70 15.33 -1.74
CA TYR A 381 7.50 15.69 -0.99
C TYR A 381 7.52 15.11 0.41
N HIS A 382 8.15 15.83 1.33
CA HIS A 382 8.24 15.48 2.73
C HIS A 382 7.08 16.15 3.47
N PHE A 383 6.08 15.38 3.87
CA PHE A 383 4.90 15.90 4.55
C PHE A 383 5.07 15.86 6.07
N THR A 384 4.73 16.96 6.76
CA THR A 384 4.65 16.94 8.22
C THR A 384 3.55 15.98 8.69
N PRO A 385 3.65 15.42 9.91
CA PRO A 385 2.53 14.69 10.48
C PRO A 385 1.29 15.59 10.60
N SER A 386 0.11 15.04 10.32
CA SER A 386 -1.15 15.72 10.65
C SER A 386 -1.30 15.79 12.17
N LYS A 387 -1.81 16.92 12.66
CA LYS A 387 -2.19 17.19 14.05
C LYS A 387 -3.70 17.02 14.28
N ARG A 388 -4.52 17.23 13.24
CA ARG A 388 -5.98 17.06 13.27
C ARG A 388 -6.41 15.62 12.99
N GLY A 389 -5.66 14.92 12.15
CA GLY A 389 -5.96 13.57 11.69
C GLY A 389 -5.14 12.48 12.36
N THR A 390 -5.23 11.27 11.81
CA THR A 390 -4.41 10.12 12.20
C THR A 390 -3.29 9.90 11.19
N ASN A 391 -2.05 9.88 11.66
CA ASN A 391 -0.90 9.43 10.88
C ASN A 391 -0.88 7.89 10.89
N VAL A 392 -1.60 7.28 9.93
CA VAL A 392 -1.79 5.83 9.84
C VAL A 392 -0.47 5.12 9.61
N ILE A 393 0.39 5.70 8.77
CA ILE A 393 1.72 5.19 8.48
C ILE A 393 2.71 6.32 8.56
N SER A 394 3.80 6.13 9.31
CA SER A 394 4.89 7.09 9.43
C SER A 394 6.24 6.44 9.17
N PHE A 395 7.18 7.18 8.59
CA PHE A 395 8.54 6.67 8.39
C PHE A 395 9.20 6.37 9.74
N ALA A 396 9.80 5.18 9.85
CA ALA A 396 10.52 4.79 11.05
C ALA A 396 11.81 5.62 11.19
N PRO A 397 12.23 5.96 12.43
CA PRO A 397 13.60 6.40 12.68
C PRO A 397 14.59 5.36 12.16
N ASP A 398 15.69 5.80 11.56
CA ASP A 398 16.70 4.94 10.91
C ASP A 398 16.08 3.93 9.93
N GLY A 399 15.00 4.35 9.25
CA GLY A 399 14.15 3.46 8.47
C GLY A 399 14.71 3.04 7.12
N HIS A 400 15.90 3.46 6.70
CA HIS A 400 16.39 3.10 5.36
C HIS A 400 16.60 1.59 5.21
N ILE A 401 16.01 1.04 4.15
CA ILE A 401 16.17 -0.36 3.79
C ILE A 401 17.22 -0.49 2.69
N SER A 402 17.13 0.32 1.63
CA SER A 402 17.92 0.15 0.41
C SER A 402 17.77 1.35 -0.54
N GLY A 403 18.74 1.54 -1.44
CA GLY A 403 18.76 2.65 -2.41
C GLY A 403 19.55 3.85 -1.94
N HIS A 404 19.64 4.87 -2.79
CA HIS A 404 20.44 6.06 -2.54
C HIS A 404 19.84 6.96 -1.46
N LEU A 405 20.69 7.61 -0.68
CA LEU A 405 20.33 8.61 0.32
C LEU A 405 21.25 9.81 0.21
N TRP A 406 20.65 10.99 0.32
CA TRP A 406 21.38 12.21 0.67
C TRP A 406 21.65 12.26 2.17
N GLU A 407 22.67 13.02 2.58
CA GLU A 407 23.17 13.13 3.96
C GLU A 407 22.06 13.26 5.01
N ASN A 408 21.08 14.15 4.78
CA ASN A 408 20.01 14.44 5.73
C ASN A 408 18.73 13.61 5.53
N THR A 409 18.65 12.75 4.52
CA THR A 409 17.39 12.10 4.09
C THR A 409 16.68 11.36 5.23
N GLN A 410 17.41 10.56 6.00
CA GLN A 410 16.82 9.75 7.07
C GLN A 410 16.25 10.63 8.18
N LYS A 411 17.03 11.64 8.60
CA LYS A 411 16.61 12.63 9.59
C LYS A 411 15.39 13.41 9.10
N ASP A 412 15.39 13.80 7.82
CA ASP A 412 14.32 14.57 7.20
C ASP A 412 13.05 13.76 6.96
N LEU A 413 13.08 12.43 7.02
CA LEU A 413 11.88 11.60 6.90
C LEU A 413 11.39 11.06 8.23
N ALA A 414 12.27 10.87 9.22
CA ALA A 414 11.92 10.25 10.50
C ALA A 414 10.67 10.89 11.14
N GLY A 415 9.66 10.06 11.42
CA GLY A 415 8.40 10.48 12.04
C GLY A 415 7.41 11.20 11.11
N LYS A 416 7.82 11.60 9.90
CA LYS A 416 6.91 12.17 8.91
C LYS A 416 5.88 11.16 8.44
N MET A 417 4.73 11.65 7.99
CA MET A 417 3.69 10.78 7.48
C MET A 417 4.09 10.16 6.13
N TYR A 418 3.78 8.89 5.96
CA TYR A 418 3.63 8.24 4.66
C TYR A 418 2.16 8.20 4.23
N LEU A 419 1.27 7.92 5.18
CA LEU A 419 -0.18 7.93 5.00
C LEU A 419 -0.83 8.62 6.19
N ALA A 420 -1.69 9.60 5.93
CA ALA A 420 -2.56 10.20 6.94
C ALA A 420 -4.01 10.18 6.47
N ASP A 421 -4.91 10.02 7.43
CA ASP A 421 -6.34 10.28 7.26
C ASP A 421 -6.73 11.50 8.10
N ILE A 422 -7.24 12.52 7.45
CA ILE A 422 -7.57 13.82 8.05
C ILE A 422 -9.08 14.03 7.91
N PRO A 423 -9.83 14.00 9.03
CA PRO A 423 -11.25 14.31 9.01
C PRO A 423 -11.52 15.74 8.53
N HIS A 424 -12.58 15.89 7.75
CA HIS A 424 -13.04 17.19 7.27
C HIS A 424 -14.55 17.16 7.08
N GLY A 425 -15.29 17.66 8.07
CA GLY A 425 -16.74 17.41 8.19
C GLY A 425 -17.00 15.94 8.45
N ASP A 426 -17.97 15.37 7.72
CA ASP A 426 -18.33 13.95 7.80
C ASP A 426 -17.48 13.06 6.86
N GLY A 427 -16.56 13.65 6.10
CA GLY A 427 -15.69 12.93 5.17
C GLY A 427 -14.21 13.01 5.53
N HIS A 428 -13.40 12.50 4.59
CA HIS A 428 -12.00 12.14 4.84
C HIS A 428 -11.07 12.68 3.75
N LEU A 429 -9.92 13.22 4.15
CA LEU A 429 -8.77 13.40 3.27
C LEU A 429 -7.70 12.35 3.59
N ILE A 430 -7.54 11.40 2.67
CA ILE A 430 -6.53 10.36 2.76
C ILE A 430 -5.34 10.75 1.89
N LEU A 431 -4.23 11.09 2.53
CA LEU A 431 -3.07 11.66 1.87
C LEU A 431 -1.89 10.68 1.92
N PHE A 432 -1.38 10.35 0.74
CA PHE A 432 -0.16 9.54 0.59
C PHE A 432 1.02 10.44 0.23
N ALA A 433 2.09 10.36 1.02
CA ALA A 433 3.32 11.07 0.74
C ALA A 433 3.96 10.65 -0.61
N ASN A 434 3.65 9.44 -1.05
CA ASN A 434 4.23 8.79 -2.22
C ASN A 434 3.20 7.85 -2.85
N ASP A 435 3.25 7.66 -4.16
CA ASP A 435 2.30 6.82 -4.88
C ASP A 435 2.51 5.32 -4.57
N PRO A 436 1.59 4.65 -3.84
CA PRO A 436 1.71 3.22 -3.52
C PRO A 436 1.49 2.34 -4.75
N THR A 437 0.96 2.89 -5.86
CA THR A 437 0.70 2.17 -7.11
C THR A 437 1.87 2.25 -8.09
N PHE A 438 2.93 3.02 -7.80
CA PHE A 438 3.98 3.33 -8.76
C PHE A 438 4.56 2.09 -9.46
N ARG A 439 4.61 2.16 -10.80
CA ARG A 439 4.99 1.09 -11.74
C ARG A 439 4.21 -0.22 -11.56
N ALA A 440 3.18 -0.18 -10.74
CA ALA A 440 2.45 -1.31 -10.22
C ALA A 440 3.36 -2.39 -9.58
N TYR A 441 4.62 -2.17 -9.21
CA TYR A 441 5.43 -3.31 -8.69
C TYR A 441 5.29 -3.53 -7.17
N TRP A 442 4.70 -2.59 -6.42
CA TRP A 442 4.52 -2.65 -4.96
C TRP A 442 3.30 -3.45 -4.52
N ARG A 443 3.33 -4.77 -4.75
CA ARG A 443 2.24 -5.68 -4.33
C ARG A 443 1.94 -5.63 -2.83
N GLY A 444 2.93 -5.35 -1.99
CA GLY A 444 2.77 -5.21 -0.54
C GLY A 444 1.99 -3.96 -0.12
N LEU A 445 1.81 -2.98 -1.01
CA LEU A 445 1.06 -1.74 -0.76
C LEU A 445 -0.33 -1.75 -1.43
N ASP A 446 -0.62 -2.74 -2.28
CA ASP A 446 -1.91 -2.88 -2.96
C ASP A 446 -3.07 -2.88 -1.93
N ASN A 447 -2.96 -3.65 -0.85
CA ASN A 447 -3.96 -3.70 0.23
C ASN A 447 -4.21 -2.35 0.90
N LEU A 448 -3.14 -1.59 1.14
CA LEU A 448 -3.23 -0.26 1.73
C LEU A 448 -4.01 0.69 0.82
N PHE A 449 -3.64 0.72 -0.46
CA PHE A 449 -4.26 1.59 -1.46
C PHE A 449 -5.75 1.28 -1.65
N ILE A 450 -6.10 0.00 -1.78
CA ILE A 450 -7.50 -0.43 -1.98
C ILE A 450 -8.30 -0.26 -0.70
N GLY A 451 -7.69 -0.50 0.47
CA GLY A 451 -8.30 -0.22 1.78
C GLY A 451 -8.73 1.24 1.91
N SER A 452 -7.90 2.19 1.46
CA SER A 452 -8.23 3.62 1.42
C SER A 452 -9.41 3.98 0.52
N ILE A 453 -9.86 3.08 -0.36
CA ILE A 453 -11.02 3.30 -1.23
C ILE A 453 -12.29 2.70 -0.62
N ILE A 454 -12.20 1.52 -0.01
CA ILE A 454 -13.41 0.74 0.35
C ILE A 454 -13.75 0.78 1.84
N LEU A 455 -12.83 1.22 2.69
CA LEU A 455 -13.05 1.29 4.14
C LEU A 455 -13.68 2.60 4.62
N PRO A 456 -13.27 3.79 4.13
CA PRO A 456 -13.66 5.05 4.75
C PRO A 456 -15.16 5.29 4.84
N GLY A 457 -15.96 4.91 3.83
CA GLY A 457 -17.43 5.10 3.88
C GLY A 457 -18.15 4.37 5.01
N GLY A 458 -17.48 3.49 5.76
CA GLY A 458 -18.04 2.88 6.98
C GLY A 458 -17.71 3.62 8.28
N PHE A 459 -16.80 4.59 8.26
CA PHE A 459 -16.24 5.31 9.40
C PHE A 459 -16.53 6.80 9.29
#